data_AF-A0A944KCZ0-F1
#
_entry.id   AF-A0A944KCZ0-F1
#
_cell.length_a   1.000
_cell.length_b   1.000
_cell.length_c   1.000
_cell.angle_alpha   90.00
_cell.angle_beta   90.00
_cell.angle_gamma   90.00
#
_symmetry.space_group_name_H-M   'P 1'
#
loop_
_entity.id
_entity.type
_entity.pdbx_description
1 polymer ?
#
loop_
_entity_poly.entity_id
_entity_poly.type
_entity_poly.pdbx_seq_one_letter_code
_entity_poly.pdbx_strand_id
1 'polypeptide(L)'
;MALITRDEGTGLRRGFIRYPDGSPPELDGCRWCGTPHETHGLRWSDAANWHQWARPTHAQVEARTCAHIAHDIPRPALPAGAAPSLLEAAIGAFQATNDHIRDGCTTCTPAALLPDMCPEGQRLALAAVHVLATDPTD
;
A
#
# COMPACT_ATOMS: atom_id res chain seq x y z
N MET A 1 17.48 6.61 -20.56
CA MET A 1 17.56 7.95 -19.95
C MET A 1 16.23 8.65 -20.17
N ALA A 2 15.52 9.08 -19.13
CA ALA A 2 14.32 9.89 -19.26
C ALA A 2 14.69 11.37 -19.05
N LEU A 3 14.25 12.26 -19.94
CA LEU A 3 14.60 13.68 -19.88
C LEU A 3 13.67 14.45 -18.92
N ILE A 4 14.27 15.31 -18.10
CA ILE A 4 13.65 15.93 -16.93
C ILE A 4 13.30 17.41 -17.24
N THR A 5 12.01 17.79 -17.11
CA THR A 5 11.37 19.14 -17.30
C THR A 5 10.55 19.50 -16.04
N ARG A 6 10.24 20.73 -15.54
CA ARG A 6 10.27 22.17 -15.93
C ARG A 6 9.93 22.46 -17.36
N ASP A 7 8.83 23.14 -17.67
CA ASP A 7 8.00 24.03 -16.84
C ASP A 7 8.73 25.17 -16.10
N GLU A 8 8.75 26.33 -16.75
CA GLU A 8 9.45 27.54 -16.29
C GLU A 8 8.49 28.56 -15.64
N GLY A 9 7.18 28.28 -15.65
CA GLY A 9 6.16 29.09 -14.97
C GLY A 9 5.84 28.62 -13.54
N THR A 10 6.15 27.36 -13.22
CA THR A 10 5.99 26.75 -11.88
C THR A 10 7.28 26.17 -11.31
N GLY A 11 8.38 26.17 -12.07
CA GLY A 11 9.72 25.90 -11.57
C GLY A 11 10.07 24.43 -11.23
N LEU A 12 9.18 23.44 -11.36
CA LEU A 12 9.44 22.06 -10.89
C LEU A 12 10.07 21.14 -11.96
N ARG A 13 11.30 20.61 -11.75
CA ARG A 13 11.93 19.56 -12.61
C ARG A 13 11.74 18.17 -11.98
N ARG A 14 11.32 17.19 -12.79
CA ARG A 14 10.91 15.81 -12.43
C ARG A 14 12.00 14.95 -11.77
N GLY A 15 12.15 15.03 -10.45
CA GLY A 15 12.37 13.86 -9.58
C GLY A 15 11.04 13.15 -9.29
N PHE A 16 11.04 12.02 -8.57
CA PHE A 16 9.91 11.07 -8.52
C PHE A 16 8.68 11.48 -7.67
N ILE A 17 8.25 12.74 -7.79
CA ILE A 17 7.06 13.07 -8.60
C ILE A 17 6.86 14.58 -8.69
N ARG A 18 7.44 15.33 -7.73
CA ARG A 18 7.46 16.81 -7.73
C ARG A 18 8.77 17.45 -7.24
N TYR A 19 9.78 16.67 -6.84
CA TYR A 19 10.88 17.18 -6.00
C TYR A 19 12.23 17.29 -6.72
N PRO A 20 13.08 18.26 -6.32
CA PRO A 20 14.36 18.57 -6.97
C PRO A 20 15.56 17.76 -6.44
N ASP A 21 15.43 17.08 -5.30
CA ASP A 21 16.48 16.27 -4.67
C ASP A 21 16.56 14.83 -5.21
N GLY A 22 15.51 14.40 -5.93
CA GLY A 22 15.35 13.05 -6.46
C GLY A 22 14.47 12.15 -5.60
N SER A 23 14.21 12.52 -4.34
CA SER A 23 13.40 11.73 -3.41
C SER A 23 11.93 11.74 -3.84
N PRO A 24 11.26 10.58 -3.94
CA PRO A 24 9.81 10.54 -3.91
C PRO A 24 9.30 10.97 -2.52
N PRO A 25 8.24 11.80 -2.44
CA PRO A 25 7.61 12.11 -1.16
C PRO A 25 6.93 10.89 -0.54
N GLU A 26 6.50 11.04 0.71
CA GLU A 26 5.64 10.07 1.39
C GLU A 26 4.38 9.75 0.58
N LEU A 27 3.95 8.50 0.67
CA LEU A 27 2.95 7.92 -0.24
C LEU A 27 1.60 8.65 -0.14
N ASP A 28 1.17 9.02 1.07
CA ASP A 28 -0.05 9.76 1.40
C ASP A 28 0.16 11.28 1.56
N GLY A 29 1.39 11.77 1.48
CA GLY A 29 1.75 13.18 1.58
C GLY A 29 1.01 14.08 0.56
N CYS A 30 0.78 15.35 0.90
CA CYS A 30 -0.14 16.25 0.19
C CYS A 30 -0.05 16.21 -1.34
N ARG A 31 -1.19 16.24 -2.04
CA ARG A 31 -1.26 16.24 -3.52
C ARG A 31 -0.52 17.40 -4.17
N TRP A 32 -0.35 18.52 -3.45
CA TRP A 32 0.24 19.76 -3.96
C TRP A 32 1.74 19.81 -3.70
N CYS A 33 2.13 19.84 -2.42
CA CYS A 33 3.51 20.05 -1.94
C CYS A 33 4.14 18.84 -1.26
N GLY A 34 3.48 17.67 -1.27
CA GLY A 34 3.99 16.38 -0.76
C GLY A 34 4.21 16.26 0.75
N THR A 35 4.11 17.34 1.54
CA THR A 35 4.27 17.30 3.01
C THR A 35 3.23 16.37 3.69
N PRO A 36 3.60 15.61 4.73
CA PRO A 36 2.69 14.71 5.46
C PRO A 36 1.51 15.44 6.11
N HIS A 37 0.40 14.75 6.34
CA HIS A 37 -0.82 15.38 6.87
C HIS A 37 -0.59 16.08 8.21
N GLU A 38 0.08 15.40 9.14
CA GLU A 38 0.33 15.85 10.51
C GLU A 38 1.16 17.14 10.61
N THR A 39 2.07 17.36 9.64
CA THR A 39 3.03 18.48 9.64
C THR A 39 2.75 19.52 8.55
N HIS A 40 1.65 19.38 7.80
CA HIS A 40 1.33 20.25 6.68
C HIS A 40 0.99 21.68 7.12
N GLY A 41 -0.07 21.87 7.91
CA GLY A 41 -0.59 23.22 8.23
C GLY A 41 -1.07 23.98 6.98
N LEU A 42 -0.74 25.27 6.88
CA LEU A 42 -0.94 26.09 5.67
C LEU A 42 0.41 26.26 4.97
N ARG A 43 0.51 25.90 3.68
CA ARG A 43 1.75 25.96 2.90
C ARG A 43 1.56 26.74 1.61
N TRP A 44 2.65 27.28 1.07
CA TRP A 44 2.71 27.81 -0.28
C TRP A 44 3.44 26.81 -1.20
N SER A 45 3.01 26.70 -2.45
CA SER A 45 3.75 26.02 -3.52
C SER A 45 3.32 26.54 -4.88
N ASP A 46 4.22 26.61 -5.86
CA ASP A 46 3.98 27.13 -7.21
C ASP A 46 2.76 26.49 -7.90
N ALA A 47 2.51 25.20 -7.65
CA ALA A 47 1.42 24.43 -8.24
C ALA A 47 0.03 24.65 -7.59
N ALA A 48 -0.08 25.44 -6.51
CA ALA A 48 -1.33 25.64 -5.77
C ALA A 48 -1.44 26.98 -5.01
N ASN A 49 -0.42 27.84 -5.05
CA ASN A 49 -0.25 28.98 -4.13
C ASN A 49 -0.44 28.55 -2.66
N TRP A 50 -1.08 29.39 -1.84
CA TRP A 50 -1.45 29.08 -0.46
C TRP A 50 -2.54 28.00 -0.43
N HIS A 51 -2.23 26.85 0.17
CA HIS A 51 -3.10 25.69 0.24
C HIS A 51 -3.04 25.00 1.60
N GLN A 52 -4.17 24.42 2.00
CA GLN A 52 -4.26 23.44 3.09
C GLN A 52 -3.86 22.04 2.57
N TRP A 53 -3.70 21.07 3.49
CA TRP A 53 -3.47 19.70 3.09
C TRP A 53 -4.63 19.18 2.23
N ALA A 54 -4.31 18.44 1.17
CA ALA A 54 -5.30 17.73 0.39
C ALA A 54 -4.73 16.36 -0.02
N ARG A 55 -5.55 15.32 0.15
CA ARG A 55 -5.18 13.92 -0.09
C ARG A 55 -4.63 13.72 -1.53
N PRO A 56 -3.52 12.98 -1.71
CA PRO A 56 -3.02 12.59 -3.04
C PRO A 56 -4.07 11.76 -3.80
N THR A 57 -4.06 11.88 -5.12
CA THR A 57 -4.86 11.02 -6.00
C THR A 57 -4.25 9.63 -6.09
N HIS A 58 -5.04 8.62 -6.47
CA HIS A 58 -4.57 7.23 -6.59
C HIS A 58 -3.31 7.12 -7.46
N ALA A 59 -3.33 7.75 -8.65
CA ALA A 59 -2.18 7.81 -9.56
C ALA A 59 -0.93 8.49 -8.96
N GLN A 60 -1.08 9.40 -7.99
CA GLN A 60 0.07 9.95 -7.25
C GLN A 60 0.61 8.92 -6.24
N VAL A 61 -0.24 8.16 -5.55
CA VAL A 61 0.17 7.10 -4.62
C VAL A 61 0.85 5.94 -5.36
N GLU A 62 0.26 5.47 -6.45
CA GLU A 62 0.80 4.39 -7.31
C GLU A 62 2.19 4.74 -7.81
N ALA A 63 2.34 5.90 -8.45
CA ALA A 63 3.61 6.30 -9.03
C ALA A 63 4.67 6.63 -7.95
N ARG A 64 4.27 7.09 -6.74
CA ARG A 64 5.19 7.19 -5.58
C ARG A 64 5.64 5.82 -5.11
N THR A 65 4.75 4.83 -5.07
CA THR A 65 5.10 3.44 -4.71
C THR A 65 6.11 2.87 -5.70
N CYS A 66 5.89 3.04 -7.01
CA CYS A 66 6.84 2.64 -8.04
C CYS A 66 8.21 3.33 -7.87
N ALA A 67 8.23 4.58 -7.40
CA ALA A 67 9.45 5.33 -7.16
C ALA A 67 10.22 4.86 -5.92
N HIS A 68 9.54 4.58 -4.81
CA HIS A 68 10.16 4.02 -3.60
C HIS A 68 10.85 2.70 -3.95
N ILE A 69 10.16 1.83 -4.70
CA ILE A 69 10.71 0.55 -5.20
C ILE A 69 11.91 0.79 -6.14
N ALA A 70 11.81 1.71 -7.11
CA ALA A 70 12.88 1.96 -8.08
C ALA A 70 14.15 2.59 -7.48
N HIS A 71 14.09 3.10 -6.24
CA HIS A 71 15.19 3.74 -5.53
C HIS A 71 15.61 3.02 -4.24
N ASP A 72 15.07 1.83 -3.98
CA ASP A 72 15.28 1.04 -2.75
C ASP A 72 15.05 1.86 -1.46
N ILE A 73 14.07 2.77 -1.52
CA ILE A 73 13.68 3.59 -0.38
C ILE A 73 12.72 2.76 0.48
N PRO A 74 13.05 2.50 1.76
CA PRO A 74 12.17 1.74 2.63
C PRO A 74 10.81 2.43 2.75
N ARG A 75 9.74 1.71 2.39
CA ARG A 75 8.38 2.15 2.77
C ARG A 75 8.38 2.33 4.30
N PRO A 76 7.87 3.46 4.84
CA PRO A 76 7.73 3.60 6.28
C PRO A 76 7.01 2.38 6.85
N ALA A 77 7.55 1.81 7.92
CA ALA A 77 7.00 0.61 8.53
C ALA A 77 5.55 0.89 8.96
N LEU A 78 4.65 -0.06 8.70
CA LEU A 78 3.36 -0.05 9.38
C LEU A 78 3.63 -0.18 10.89
N PRO A 79 2.89 0.52 11.76
CA PRO A 79 3.15 0.51 13.19
C PRO A 79 3.07 -0.92 13.73
N ALA A 80 4.20 -1.44 14.23
CA ALA A 80 4.25 -2.72 14.92
C ALA A 80 3.35 -2.65 16.16
N GLY A 81 2.43 -3.61 16.29
CA GLY A 81 1.33 -3.56 17.26
C GLY A 81 -0.07 -3.44 16.64
N ALA A 82 -0.19 -3.33 15.31
CA ALA A 82 -1.41 -3.76 14.63
C ALA A 82 -1.56 -5.30 14.78
N ALA A 83 -2.78 -5.75 15.08
CA ALA A 83 -3.21 -7.14 14.84
C ALA A 83 -2.91 -7.54 13.38
N PRO A 84 -2.75 -8.84 13.03
CA PRO A 84 -2.44 -9.28 11.67
C PRO A 84 -3.31 -8.52 10.67
N SER A 85 -2.68 -7.85 9.72
CA SER A 85 -3.42 -6.99 8.81
C SER A 85 -4.45 -7.81 8.05
N LEU A 86 -5.56 -7.19 7.67
CA LEU A 86 -6.62 -7.87 6.90
C LEU A 86 -6.05 -8.51 5.60
N LEU A 87 -4.93 -7.99 5.10
CA LEU A 87 -4.13 -8.56 4.03
C LEU A 87 -3.41 -9.86 4.43
N GLU A 88 -2.71 -9.89 5.57
CA GLU A 88 -2.00 -11.09 6.06
C GLU A 88 -2.99 -12.22 6.43
N ALA A 89 -4.11 -11.88 7.08
CA ALA A 89 -5.18 -12.82 7.35
C ALA A 89 -5.79 -13.41 6.06
N ALA A 90 -5.98 -12.58 5.02
CA ALA A 90 -6.45 -13.03 3.71
C ALA A 90 -5.41 -13.90 2.97
N ILE A 91 -4.12 -13.57 3.08
CA ILE A 91 -3.03 -14.37 2.50
C ILE A 91 -2.97 -15.76 3.16
N GLY A 92 -3.02 -15.83 4.50
CA GLY A 92 -3.02 -17.11 5.22
C GLY A 92 -4.22 -17.99 4.88
N ALA A 93 -5.43 -17.41 4.84
CA ALA A 93 -6.64 -18.10 4.42
C ALA A 93 -6.55 -18.62 2.97
N PHE A 94 -6.01 -17.81 2.06
CA PHE A 94 -5.80 -18.20 0.67
C PHE A 94 -4.76 -19.32 0.53
N GLN A 95 -3.66 -19.28 1.28
CA GLN A 95 -2.63 -20.32 1.27
C GLN A 95 -3.20 -21.66 1.75
N ALA A 96 -3.81 -21.71 2.94
CA ALA A 96 -4.44 -22.91 3.49
C ALA A 96 -5.51 -23.51 2.55
N THR A 97 -6.26 -22.64 1.85
CA THR A 97 -7.24 -23.06 0.83
C THR A 97 -6.58 -23.73 -0.38
N ASN A 98 -5.47 -23.18 -0.88
CA ASN A 98 -4.77 -23.75 -2.03
C ASN A 98 -4.05 -25.06 -1.69
N ASP A 99 -3.51 -25.19 -0.49
CA ASP A 99 -2.86 -26.43 -0.04
C ASP A 99 -3.89 -27.55 0.15
N HIS A 100 -5.06 -27.26 0.72
CA HIS A 100 -6.19 -28.20 0.74
C HIS A 100 -6.66 -28.66 -0.66
N ILE A 101 -6.57 -27.79 -1.68
CA ILE A 101 -6.85 -28.16 -3.08
C ILE A 101 -5.73 -29.05 -3.64
N ARG A 102 -4.46 -28.74 -3.36
CA ARG A 102 -3.28 -29.55 -3.76
C ARG A 102 -3.30 -30.95 -3.16
N ASP A 103 -3.79 -31.09 -1.92
CA ASP A 103 -3.98 -32.36 -1.21
C ASP A 103 -5.16 -33.20 -1.77
N GLY A 104 -5.78 -32.77 -2.88
CA GLY A 104 -6.73 -33.57 -3.66
C GLY A 104 -8.20 -33.20 -3.49
N CYS A 105 -8.53 -32.06 -2.88
CA CYS A 105 -9.91 -31.61 -2.78
C CYS A 105 -10.47 -31.19 -4.16
N THR A 106 -11.33 -32.03 -4.73
CA THR A 106 -12.02 -31.79 -6.02
C THR A 106 -13.27 -30.90 -5.91
N THR A 107 -13.71 -30.58 -4.71
CA THR A 107 -14.92 -29.76 -4.45
C THR A 107 -14.62 -28.26 -4.38
N CYS A 108 -13.40 -27.89 -3.98
CA CYS A 108 -12.96 -26.50 -3.91
C CYS A 108 -12.30 -26.07 -5.23
N THR A 109 -12.40 -24.78 -5.57
CA THR A 109 -11.67 -24.19 -6.71
C THR A 109 -10.77 -23.05 -6.23
N PRO A 110 -9.63 -22.78 -6.89
CA PRO A 110 -8.80 -21.62 -6.57
C PRO A 110 -9.61 -20.33 -6.70
N ALA A 111 -9.56 -19.48 -5.68
CA ALA A 111 -10.35 -18.25 -5.54
C ALA A 111 -11.89 -18.44 -5.41
N ALA A 112 -12.37 -19.63 -5.01
CA ALA A 112 -13.72 -19.77 -4.45
C ALA A 112 -13.90 -18.84 -3.22
N LEU A 113 -15.10 -18.27 -3.06
CA LEU A 113 -15.44 -17.52 -1.85
C LEU A 113 -15.73 -18.52 -0.71
N LEU A 114 -15.49 -18.10 0.54
CA LEU A 114 -15.68 -18.95 1.72
C LEU A 114 -17.01 -19.75 1.76
N PRO A 115 -18.21 -19.18 1.50
CA PRO A 115 -19.45 -19.96 1.50
C PRO A 115 -19.56 -21.01 0.39
N ASP A 116 -18.82 -20.84 -0.72
CA ASP A 116 -18.82 -21.75 -1.88
C ASP A 116 -17.80 -22.90 -1.73
N MET A 117 -16.91 -22.80 -0.75
CA MET A 117 -15.92 -23.83 -0.43
C MET A 117 -16.56 -25.02 0.31
N CYS A 118 -15.96 -26.21 0.21
CA CYS A 118 -16.41 -27.36 0.99
C CYS A 118 -16.19 -27.14 2.50
N PRO A 119 -16.90 -27.87 3.39
CA PRO A 119 -16.79 -27.69 4.83
C PRO A 119 -15.35 -27.82 5.38
N GLU A 120 -14.49 -28.61 4.75
CA GLU A 120 -13.08 -28.73 5.17
C GLU A 120 -12.27 -27.48 4.83
N GLY A 121 -12.35 -27.02 3.58
CA GLY A 121 -11.74 -25.75 3.17
C GLY A 121 -12.22 -24.59 4.02
N GLN A 122 -13.51 -24.54 4.36
CA GLN A 122 -14.07 -23.51 5.25
C GLN A 122 -13.40 -23.54 6.63
N ARG A 123 -13.24 -24.73 7.23
CA ARG A 123 -12.54 -24.88 8.52
C ARG A 123 -11.08 -24.44 8.43
N LEU A 124 -10.36 -24.84 7.39
CA LEU A 124 -8.94 -24.53 7.22
C LEU A 124 -8.69 -23.03 6.97
N ALA A 125 -9.51 -22.39 6.13
CA ALA A 125 -9.44 -20.94 5.89
C ALA A 125 -9.75 -20.13 7.16
N LEU A 126 -10.78 -20.51 7.92
CA LEU A 126 -11.12 -19.85 9.19
C LEU A 126 -10.07 -20.12 10.28
N ALA A 127 -9.48 -21.32 10.34
CA ALA A 127 -8.40 -21.63 11.27
C ALA A 127 -7.14 -20.80 10.99
N ALA A 128 -6.78 -20.59 9.72
CA ALA A 128 -5.65 -19.73 9.34
C ALA A 128 -5.86 -18.27 9.79
N VAL A 129 -7.07 -17.72 9.65
CA VAL A 129 -7.42 -16.39 10.20
C VAL A 129 -7.37 -16.39 11.73
N HIS A 130 -7.86 -17.45 12.37
CA HIS A 130 -7.91 -17.52 13.84
C HIS A 130 -6.51 -17.60 14.47
N VAL A 131 -5.62 -18.46 13.96
CA VAL A 131 -4.23 -18.60 14.44
C VAL A 131 -3.52 -17.26 14.47
N LEU A 132 -3.58 -16.52 13.35
CA LEU A 132 -3.00 -15.17 13.25
C LEU A 132 -3.63 -14.19 14.26
N ALA A 133 -4.94 -14.28 14.49
CA ALA A 133 -5.65 -13.42 15.43
C ALA A 133 -5.45 -13.80 16.92
N THR A 134 -4.85 -14.96 17.20
CA THR A 134 -4.57 -15.47 18.56
C THR A 134 -3.09 -15.46 18.93
N ASP A 135 -2.26 -14.71 18.20
CA ASP A 135 -0.82 -14.58 18.44
C ASP A 135 -0.47 -13.19 19.04
N PRO A 136 -0.78 -12.92 20.32
CA PRO A 136 -0.29 -11.72 21.00
C PRO A 136 1.21 -11.90 21.28
N THR A 137 2.02 -11.04 20.70
CA THR A 137 3.47 -11.03 20.90
C THR A 137 3.86 -10.84 22.37
N ASP A 138 4.58 -11.82 22.94
CA ASP A 138 5.47 -11.67 24.10
C ASP A 138 6.78 -10.93 23.68
#